data_AF-A0A3M5JW15-F1
#
_entry.id   AF-A0A3M5JW15-F1
#
_cell.length_a   1.000
_cell.length_b   1.000
_cell.length_c   1.000
_cell.angle_alpha   90.00
_cell.angle_beta   90.00
_cell.angle_gamma   90.00
#
_symmetry.space_group_name_H-M   'P 1'
#
loop_
_entity.id
_entity.type
_entity.pdbx_description
1 polymer ?
#
loop_
_entity_poly.entity_id
_entity_poly.type
_entity_poly.pdbx_seq_one_letter_code
_entity_poly.pdbx_strand_id
1 'polypeptide(L)'
;MKRALSWSWLFPIFACLLSVWAVLCNLNPGVWRLNFIASLTFSSAAYVVAWSNWPAYAVLFPCIIYLTFIKTLTTKSTVKLFTHSCLLGLAFAGFVLVLYPPWQISLTYIFIAITIGKVIKDKLYRSISTLHFLAYLFAFIIAGLLLYVWWKDAHLAIQSMENTIYPGLRTTLPGGDLSFEFLLRGYTNIGTLKAFSDTSSNQSEIASFYYMLLPLLTLFLVRAYQKEISAIEILLAGAIAFTLCFMLIGIPSFLAEISLWGRVPAKRADLALGFSCLLLTALLAKDARAANDRPIKNLGTIAAASSIIWTVLVYITTIHQRPGILSTLNPVLELFIFGTTLVAGFLLAKGSIRLHFVIMLCLSAITTYNFNPVVLAPDYIKTNIAALKQKRIDGTRDQVLVFESLTPSMYLLASGIKVVNGIFYYPQTTIWQQLDPTHISTNIYNRYQHLTFYAIEGVNSKGKVTLETPQSDVVKVTVSAEDFDFTTLSATKVTAPAGAIGLKSNKSLLYLSTQNGWMWFSVKR
;
A
#
# COMPACT_ATOMS: atom_id res chain seq x y z
N MET A 1 -10.28 -15.22 18.09
CA MET A 1 -10.03 -14.15 17.09
C MET A 1 -9.00 -13.12 17.57
N LYS A 2 -9.07 -12.63 18.81
CA LYS A 2 -8.10 -11.69 19.44
C LYS A 2 -6.63 -11.89 19.04
N ARG A 3 -6.03 -13.04 19.40
CA ARG A 3 -4.60 -13.31 19.14
C ARG A 3 -4.25 -13.28 17.65
N ALA A 4 -5.09 -13.85 16.79
CA ALA A 4 -4.86 -13.92 15.35
C ALA A 4 -4.90 -12.53 14.71
N LEU A 5 -5.86 -11.68 15.09
CA LEU A 5 -5.93 -10.31 14.59
C LEU A 5 -4.81 -9.44 15.13
N SER A 6 -4.47 -9.56 16.42
CA SER A 6 -3.31 -8.87 16.98
C SER A 6 -2.02 -9.26 16.27
N TRP A 7 -1.83 -10.55 15.97
CA TRP A 7 -0.70 -11.02 15.18
C TRP A 7 -0.71 -10.42 13.77
N SER A 8 -1.82 -10.55 13.04
CA SER A 8 -1.95 -10.02 11.67
C SER A 8 -1.70 -8.52 11.57
N TRP A 9 -2.07 -7.75 12.59
CA TRP A 9 -1.92 -6.30 12.61
C TRP A 9 -0.53 -5.84 13.04
N LEU A 10 0.03 -6.47 14.09
CA LEU A 10 1.32 -6.07 14.66
C LEU A 10 2.52 -6.68 13.92
N PHE A 11 2.34 -7.86 13.31
CA PHE A 11 3.42 -8.55 12.61
C PHE A 11 4.05 -7.68 11.52
N PRO A 12 3.31 -7.03 10.59
CA PRO A 12 3.91 -6.15 9.59
C PRO A 12 4.78 -5.04 10.19
N ILE A 13 4.34 -4.43 11.30
CA ILE A 13 5.03 -3.31 11.96
C ILE A 13 6.38 -3.78 12.50
N PHE A 14 6.39 -4.81 13.36
CA PHE A 14 7.61 -5.31 13.99
C PHE A 14 8.53 -5.98 12.97
N ALA A 15 7.97 -6.73 12.03
CA ALA A 15 8.76 -7.43 11.02
C ALA A 15 9.49 -6.41 10.14
N CYS A 16 8.81 -5.37 9.64
CA CYS A 16 9.43 -4.29 8.87
C CYS A 16 10.47 -3.53 9.69
N LEU A 17 10.13 -3.12 10.92
CA LEU A 17 11.04 -2.39 11.81
C LEU A 17 12.36 -3.16 12.01
N LEU A 18 12.27 -4.45 12.31
CA LEU A 18 13.44 -5.26 12.58
C LEU A 18 14.21 -5.59 11.30
N SER A 19 13.51 -5.86 10.19
CA SER A 19 14.16 -6.21 8.91
C SER A 19 14.87 -5.02 8.29
N VAL A 20 14.24 -3.84 8.28
CA VAL A 20 14.86 -2.59 7.80
C VAL A 20 16.03 -2.19 8.68
N TRP A 21 15.90 -2.33 10.01
CA TRP A 21 17.01 -2.07 10.94
C TRP A 21 18.20 -3.00 10.68
N ALA A 22 17.95 -4.30 10.44
CA ALA A 22 18.98 -5.26 10.11
C ALA A 22 19.66 -4.96 8.76
N VAL A 23 18.89 -4.56 7.73
CA VAL A 23 19.43 -4.11 6.44
C VAL A 23 20.35 -2.89 6.64
N LEU A 24 19.88 -1.88 7.36
CA LEU A 24 20.66 -0.68 7.64
C LEU A 24 21.94 -0.99 8.45
N CYS A 25 21.88 -1.88 9.45
CA CYS A 25 23.07 -2.32 10.18
C CYS A 25 24.05 -3.12 9.31
N ASN A 26 23.58 -3.83 8.29
CA ASN A 26 24.45 -4.50 7.32
C ASN A 26 25.10 -3.52 6.32
N LEU A 27 24.36 -2.49 5.90
CA LEU A 27 24.83 -1.49 4.94
C LEU A 27 25.72 -0.41 5.59
N ASN A 28 25.37 0.03 6.81
CA ASN A 28 26.06 1.05 7.60
C ASN A 28 26.40 0.52 9.01
N PRO A 29 27.43 -0.34 9.15
CA PRO A 29 27.82 -0.92 10.43
C PRO A 29 28.38 0.15 11.40
N GLY A 30 28.17 -0.04 12.70
CA GLY A 30 28.71 0.83 13.76
C GLY A 30 27.78 1.94 14.26
N VAL A 31 26.71 2.26 13.52
CA VAL A 31 25.74 3.31 13.88
C VAL A 31 24.34 2.76 14.18
N TRP A 32 24.25 1.63 14.88
CA TRP A 32 23.00 0.88 15.08
C TRP A 32 21.84 1.70 15.66
N ARG A 33 22.13 2.67 16.54
CA ARG A 33 21.10 3.56 17.12
C ARG A 33 20.46 4.45 16.08
N LEU A 34 21.27 5.01 15.17
CA LEU A 34 20.77 5.80 14.05
C LEU A 34 19.94 4.93 13.11
N ASN A 35 20.46 3.74 12.78
CA ASN A 35 19.77 2.79 11.92
C ASN A 35 18.41 2.37 12.51
N PHE A 36 18.34 2.23 13.84
CA PHE A 36 17.08 1.91 14.53
C PHE A 36 16.09 3.07 14.44
N ILE A 37 16.53 4.31 14.71
CA ILE A 37 15.67 5.50 14.58
C ILE A 37 15.16 5.64 13.14
N ALA A 38 16.03 5.48 12.13
CA ALA A 38 15.64 5.52 10.73
C ALA A 38 14.60 4.43 10.38
N SER A 39 14.81 3.20 10.83
CA SER A 39 13.85 2.10 10.64
C SER A 39 12.50 2.39 11.31
N LEU A 40 12.53 2.98 12.50
CA LEU A 40 11.33 3.41 13.22
C LEU A 40 10.59 4.52 12.48
N THR A 41 11.31 5.53 11.97
CA THR A 41 10.76 6.60 11.13
C THR A 41 10.06 6.02 9.89
N PHE A 42 10.67 5.04 9.21
CA PHE A 42 10.06 4.37 8.06
C PHE A 42 8.78 3.63 8.45
N SER A 43 8.84 2.80 9.49
CA SER A 43 7.73 1.95 9.92
C SER A 43 6.55 2.75 10.46
N SER A 44 6.79 3.94 11.01
CA SER A 44 5.77 4.88 11.46
C SER A 44 5.30 5.86 10.39
N ALA A 45 5.85 5.82 9.16
CA ALA A 45 5.54 6.79 8.12
C ALA A 45 4.04 6.75 7.76
N ALA A 46 3.47 7.91 7.47
CA ALA A 46 2.05 8.03 7.11
C ALA A 46 1.64 7.09 5.97
N TYR A 47 2.46 6.94 4.92
CA TYR A 47 2.20 5.98 3.84
C TYR A 47 2.07 4.54 4.35
N VAL A 48 2.93 4.12 5.29
CA VAL A 48 2.90 2.78 5.86
C VAL A 48 1.66 2.59 6.74
N VAL A 49 1.41 3.54 7.64
CA VAL A 49 0.32 3.47 8.62
C VAL A 49 -1.06 3.57 7.96
N ALA A 50 -1.22 4.47 6.99
CA ALA A 50 -2.50 4.72 6.34
C ALA A 50 -2.98 3.52 5.51
N TRP A 51 -2.05 2.79 4.90
CA TRP A 51 -2.32 1.55 4.17
C TRP A 51 -2.40 0.31 5.07
N SER A 52 -2.87 0.47 6.32
CA SER A 52 -3.03 -0.63 7.29
C SER A 52 -1.76 -1.46 7.50
N ASN A 53 -0.59 -0.81 7.43
CA ASN A 53 0.74 -1.43 7.53
C ASN A 53 1.08 -2.47 6.45
N TRP A 54 0.27 -2.61 5.40
CA TRP A 54 0.56 -3.52 4.29
C TRP A 54 1.85 -3.19 3.53
N PRO A 55 2.25 -1.90 3.34
CA PRO A 55 3.56 -1.58 2.80
C PRO A 55 4.71 -2.12 3.67
N ALA A 56 4.54 -2.16 4.99
CA ALA A 56 5.54 -2.72 5.91
C ALA A 56 5.74 -4.22 5.66
N TYR A 57 4.62 -4.95 5.45
CA TYR A 57 4.65 -6.36 5.07
C TYR A 57 5.32 -6.59 3.72
N ALA A 58 5.08 -5.72 2.74
CA ALA A 58 5.73 -5.81 1.42
C ALA A 58 7.25 -5.55 1.47
N VAL A 59 7.73 -4.67 2.36
CA VAL A 59 9.16 -4.36 2.55
C VAL A 59 9.90 -5.44 3.34
N LEU A 60 9.22 -6.15 4.24
CA LEU A 60 9.80 -7.24 5.04
C LEU A 60 10.55 -8.27 4.20
N PHE A 61 9.88 -8.85 3.21
CA PHE A 61 10.44 -9.95 2.43
C PHE A 61 11.72 -9.58 1.67
N PRO A 62 11.76 -8.48 0.89
CA PRO A 62 12.98 -8.12 0.18
C PRO A 62 14.12 -7.71 1.14
N CYS A 63 13.83 -7.21 2.35
CA CYS A 63 14.85 -7.08 3.40
C CYS A 63 15.47 -8.43 3.78
N ILE A 64 14.65 -9.46 4.03
CA ILE A 64 15.13 -10.81 4.37
C ILE A 64 15.89 -11.42 3.20
N ILE A 65 15.38 -11.28 1.97
CA ILE A 65 16.04 -11.74 0.74
C ILE A 65 17.43 -11.11 0.63
N TYR A 66 17.56 -9.79 0.75
CA TYR A 66 18.84 -9.10 0.73
C TYR A 66 19.80 -9.63 1.81
N LEU A 67 19.34 -9.71 3.06
CA LEU A 67 20.19 -10.14 4.18
C LEU A 67 20.68 -11.57 3.99
N THR A 68 19.79 -12.49 3.62
CA THR A 68 20.11 -13.90 3.41
C THR A 68 20.96 -14.10 2.16
N PHE A 69 20.75 -13.33 1.10
CA PHE A 69 21.62 -13.31 -0.08
C PHE A 69 23.05 -12.89 0.28
N ILE A 70 23.22 -11.74 0.96
CA ILE A 70 24.55 -11.27 1.38
C ILE A 70 25.20 -12.24 2.37
N LYS A 71 24.43 -12.82 3.31
CA LYS A 71 24.95 -13.85 4.23
C LYS A 71 25.37 -15.11 3.50
N THR A 72 24.64 -15.54 2.47
CA THR A 72 25.02 -16.69 1.64
C THR A 72 26.36 -16.43 0.97
N LEU A 73 26.58 -15.25 0.34
CA LEU A 73 27.86 -14.89 -0.31
C LEU A 73 29.07 -14.82 0.63
N THR A 74 28.85 -14.56 1.92
CA THR A 74 29.92 -14.30 2.88
C THR A 74 30.18 -15.48 3.83
N THR A 75 29.34 -16.51 3.80
CA THR A 75 29.41 -17.63 4.73
C THR A 75 30.30 -18.75 4.17
N LYS A 76 31.30 -19.17 4.95
CA LYS A 76 32.19 -20.30 4.58
C LYS A 76 31.70 -21.67 5.05
N SER A 77 30.88 -21.71 6.11
CA SER A 77 30.37 -22.97 6.67
C SER A 77 29.22 -23.49 5.82
N THR A 78 29.35 -24.71 5.29
CA THR A 78 28.35 -25.36 4.42
C THR A 78 26.98 -25.42 5.06
N VAL A 79 26.88 -25.86 6.32
CA VAL A 79 25.59 -25.95 7.04
C VAL A 79 24.92 -24.59 7.13
N LYS A 80 25.65 -23.56 7.61
CA LYS A 80 25.11 -22.20 7.72
C LYS A 80 24.73 -21.63 6.36
N LEU A 81 25.53 -21.89 5.33
CA LEU A 81 25.27 -21.45 3.96
C LEU A 81 23.93 -22.00 3.46
N PHE A 82 23.67 -23.30 3.57
CA PHE A 82 22.38 -23.88 3.19
C PHE A 82 21.22 -23.47 4.11
N THR A 83 21.46 -23.17 5.39
CA THR A 83 20.44 -22.55 6.27
C THR A 83 20.02 -21.17 5.76
N HIS A 84 20.97 -20.30 5.40
CA HIS A 84 20.66 -18.99 4.82
C HIS A 84 19.93 -19.14 3.48
N SER A 85 20.35 -20.08 2.63
CA SER A 85 19.67 -20.39 1.37
C SER A 85 18.26 -20.92 1.54
N CYS A 86 18.00 -21.72 2.57
CA CYS A 86 16.64 -22.14 2.92
C CYS A 86 15.77 -20.92 3.25
N LEU A 87 16.24 -20.05 4.14
CA LEU A 87 15.55 -18.81 4.48
C LEU A 87 15.36 -17.88 3.27
N LEU A 88 16.33 -17.82 2.36
CA LEU A 88 16.24 -17.08 1.10
C LEU A 88 15.10 -17.62 0.22
N GLY A 89 15.01 -18.94 0.04
CA GLY A 89 13.93 -19.58 -0.72
C GLY A 89 12.55 -19.34 -0.11
N LEU A 90 12.43 -19.47 1.23
CA LEU A 90 11.20 -19.16 1.96
C LEU A 90 10.78 -17.70 1.80
N ALA A 91 11.73 -16.76 1.96
CA ALA A 91 11.47 -15.34 1.84
C ALA A 91 11.12 -14.93 0.41
N PHE A 92 11.76 -15.55 -0.60
CA PHE A 92 11.44 -15.32 -2.01
C PHE A 92 10.05 -15.82 -2.38
N ALA A 93 9.68 -17.04 -1.97
CA ALA A 93 8.31 -17.53 -2.16
C ALA A 93 7.29 -16.64 -1.44
N GLY A 94 7.57 -16.26 -0.19
CA GLY A 94 6.73 -15.34 0.57
C GLY A 94 6.59 -13.98 -0.11
N PHE A 95 7.66 -13.44 -0.70
CA PHE A 95 7.61 -12.21 -1.46
C PHE A 95 6.67 -12.32 -2.66
N VAL A 96 6.79 -13.38 -3.46
CA VAL A 96 5.92 -13.64 -4.62
C VAL A 96 4.45 -13.73 -4.18
N LEU A 97 4.19 -14.44 -3.07
CA LEU A 97 2.85 -14.65 -2.50
C LEU A 97 2.23 -13.42 -1.84
N VAL A 98 2.93 -12.27 -1.79
CA VAL A 98 2.30 -10.97 -1.47
C VAL A 98 1.25 -10.59 -2.53
N LEU A 99 1.44 -11.03 -3.78
CA LEU A 99 0.51 -10.82 -4.90
C LEU A 99 0.11 -9.34 -5.10
N TYR A 100 1.07 -8.43 -4.95
CA TYR A 100 0.89 -7.00 -5.20
C TYR A 100 2.03 -6.42 -6.06
N PRO A 101 2.01 -6.68 -7.39
CA PRO A 101 3.07 -6.30 -8.31
C PRO A 101 3.52 -4.83 -8.22
N PRO A 102 2.63 -3.83 -8.02
CA PRO A 102 3.05 -2.43 -7.93
C PRO A 102 4.16 -2.17 -6.89
N TRP A 103 4.04 -2.75 -5.69
CA TRP A 103 5.07 -2.63 -4.67
C TRP A 103 6.20 -3.63 -4.86
N GLN A 104 5.90 -4.86 -5.28
CA GLN A 104 6.92 -5.89 -5.47
C GLN A 104 7.96 -5.46 -6.52
N ILE A 105 7.50 -4.98 -7.68
CA ILE A 105 8.37 -4.57 -8.79
C ILE A 105 9.22 -3.38 -8.36
N SER A 106 8.58 -2.30 -7.89
CA SER A 106 9.30 -1.08 -7.52
C SER A 106 10.33 -1.33 -6.40
N LEU A 107 10.00 -2.11 -5.36
CA LEU A 107 10.96 -2.51 -4.32
C LEU A 107 12.08 -3.41 -4.85
N THR A 108 11.79 -4.35 -5.76
CA THR A 108 12.80 -5.24 -6.34
C THR A 108 13.95 -4.46 -6.95
N TYR A 109 13.66 -3.39 -7.71
CA TYR A 109 14.71 -2.54 -8.29
C TYR A 109 15.56 -1.83 -7.24
N ILE A 110 14.96 -1.36 -6.13
CA ILE A 110 15.73 -0.76 -5.03
C ILE A 110 16.64 -1.79 -4.38
N PHE A 111 16.12 -2.99 -4.13
CA PHE A 111 16.90 -4.07 -3.52
C PHE A 111 17.99 -4.62 -4.44
N ILE A 112 17.76 -4.66 -5.75
CA ILE A 112 18.81 -4.94 -6.75
C ILE A 112 19.90 -3.87 -6.66
N ALA A 113 19.54 -2.58 -6.65
CA ALA A 113 20.50 -1.48 -6.57
C ALA A 113 21.41 -1.58 -5.32
N ILE A 114 20.84 -1.80 -4.13
CA ILE A 114 21.66 -1.95 -2.91
C ILE A 114 22.45 -3.26 -2.87
N THR A 115 21.93 -4.35 -3.45
CA THR A 115 22.64 -5.65 -3.51
C THR A 115 23.86 -5.52 -4.42
N ILE A 116 23.69 -5.00 -5.63
CA ILE A 116 24.78 -4.75 -6.58
C ILE A 116 25.79 -3.79 -5.94
N GLY A 117 25.32 -2.68 -5.37
CA GLY A 117 26.18 -1.70 -4.70
C GLY A 117 27.02 -2.33 -3.59
N LYS A 118 26.42 -3.19 -2.75
CA LYS A 118 27.10 -3.90 -1.66
C LYS A 118 28.14 -4.89 -2.18
N VAL A 119 27.77 -5.68 -3.19
CA VAL A 119 28.67 -6.66 -3.82
C VAL A 119 29.88 -5.98 -4.46
N ILE A 120 29.70 -4.83 -5.11
CA ILE A 120 30.79 -4.04 -5.71
C ILE A 120 31.66 -3.41 -4.61
N LYS A 121 31.04 -2.70 -3.66
CA LYS A 121 31.74 -1.97 -2.58
C LYS A 121 32.67 -2.89 -1.79
N ASP A 122 32.16 -4.04 -1.39
CA ASP A 122 32.88 -4.99 -0.54
C ASP A 122 33.64 -6.06 -1.35
N LYS A 123 33.60 -5.97 -2.69
CA LYS A 123 34.22 -6.93 -3.63
C LYS A 123 33.80 -8.38 -3.40
N LEU A 124 32.55 -8.60 -2.97
CA LEU A 124 32.01 -9.93 -2.63
C LEU A 124 32.00 -10.89 -3.82
N TYR A 125 32.00 -10.37 -5.04
CA TYR A 125 32.08 -11.18 -6.26
C TYR A 125 33.35 -12.05 -6.32
N ARG A 126 34.42 -11.66 -5.61
CA ARG A 126 35.69 -12.41 -5.60
C ARG A 126 35.64 -13.70 -4.79
N SER A 127 34.66 -13.85 -3.88
CA SER A 127 34.53 -15.05 -3.04
C SER A 127 33.50 -16.05 -3.57
N ILE A 128 32.89 -15.78 -4.74
CA ILE A 128 31.89 -16.66 -5.34
C ILE A 128 32.58 -17.98 -5.75
N SER A 129 31.91 -19.09 -5.44
CA SER A 129 32.37 -20.44 -5.72
C SER A 129 31.18 -21.31 -6.13
N THR A 130 31.46 -22.52 -6.65
CA THR A 130 30.43 -23.50 -7.01
C THR A 130 29.49 -23.82 -5.84
N LEU A 131 29.98 -23.82 -4.60
CA LEU A 131 29.15 -24.05 -3.42
C LEU A 131 28.09 -22.96 -3.24
N HIS A 132 28.43 -21.70 -3.49
CA HIS A 132 27.48 -20.59 -3.45
C HIS A 132 26.41 -20.74 -4.54
N PHE A 133 26.81 -21.17 -5.73
CA PHE A 133 25.86 -21.45 -6.82
C PHE A 133 24.87 -22.57 -6.43
N LEU A 134 25.36 -23.67 -5.87
CA LEU A 134 24.50 -24.76 -5.37
C LEU A 134 23.55 -24.29 -4.25
N ALA A 135 24.02 -23.38 -3.38
CA ALA A 135 23.20 -22.77 -2.35
C ALA A 135 22.02 -21.96 -2.94
N TYR A 136 22.29 -21.15 -3.98
CA TYR A 136 21.24 -20.38 -4.66
C TYR A 136 20.28 -21.27 -5.44
N LEU A 137 20.79 -22.30 -6.11
CA LEU A 137 19.95 -23.31 -6.76
C LEU A 137 19.03 -23.99 -5.73
N PHE A 138 19.55 -24.34 -4.56
CA PHE A 138 18.75 -24.90 -3.47
C PHE A 138 17.65 -23.94 -2.99
N ALA A 139 17.97 -22.65 -2.83
CA ALA A 139 16.97 -21.62 -2.50
C ALA A 139 15.87 -21.53 -3.57
N PHE A 140 16.25 -21.58 -4.85
CA PHE A 140 15.31 -21.55 -5.97
C PHE A 140 14.41 -22.79 -6.00
N ILE A 141 14.95 -23.98 -5.72
CA ILE A 141 14.18 -25.22 -5.60
C ILE A 141 13.15 -25.11 -4.46
N ILE A 142 13.55 -24.63 -3.28
CA ILE A 142 12.62 -24.43 -2.15
C ILE A 142 11.49 -23.48 -2.55
N ALA A 143 11.82 -22.33 -3.14
CA ALA A 143 10.82 -21.37 -3.57
C ALA A 143 9.89 -21.98 -4.63
N GLY A 144 10.45 -22.66 -5.63
CA GLY A 144 9.69 -23.32 -6.70
C GLY A 144 8.74 -24.38 -6.17
N LEU A 145 9.16 -25.20 -5.20
CA LEU A 145 8.30 -26.20 -4.58
C LEU A 145 7.12 -25.58 -3.83
N LEU A 146 7.37 -24.53 -3.05
CA LEU A 146 6.30 -23.82 -2.32
C LEU A 146 5.30 -23.15 -3.26
N LEU A 147 5.81 -22.45 -4.28
CA LEU A 147 4.99 -21.79 -5.28
C LEU A 147 4.20 -22.80 -6.12
N TYR A 148 4.79 -23.96 -6.44
CA TYR A 148 4.11 -25.03 -7.14
C TYR A 148 2.96 -25.62 -6.31
N VAL A 149 3.17 -25.86 -5.01
CA VAL A 149 2.11 -26.36 -4.12
C VAL A 149 0.95 -25.36 -4.04
N TRP A 150 1.25 -24.07 -3.88
CA TRP A 150 0.23 -23.02 -3.92
C TRP A 150 -0.49 -22.96 -5.27
N TRP A 151 0.26 -23.02 -6.37
CA TRP A 151 -0.30 -22.95 -7.72
C TRP A 151 -1.28 -24.09 -8.02
N LYS A 152 -1.02 -25.30 -7.54
CA LYS A 152 -1.93 -26.45 -7.73
C LYS A 152 -3.36 -26.17 -7.25
N ASP A 153 -3.52 -25.37 -6.20
CA ASP A 153 -4.82 -24.97 -5.68
C ASP A 153 -5.31 -23.66 -6.32
N ALA A 154 -4.44 -22.65 -6.42
CA ALA A 154 -4.83 -21.29 -6.76
C ALA A 154 -4.99 -21.00 -8.27
N HIS A 155 -4.42 -21.82 -9.17
CA HIS A 155 -4.30 -21.48 -10.60
C HIS A 155 -5.62 -21.13 -11.28
N LEU A 156 -6.72 -21.83 -11.00
CA LEU A 156 -8.03 -21.53 -11.61
C LEU A 156 -8.55 -20.14 -11.20
N ALA A 157 -8.35 -19.76 -9.93
CA ALA A 157 -8.73 -18.44 -9.44
C ALA A 157 -7.85 -17.35 -10.05
N ILE A 158 -6.54 -17.60 -10.16
CA ILE A 158 -5.60 -16.66 -10.81
C ILE A 158 -5.96 -16.48 -12.28
N GLN A 159 -6.19 -17.57 -13.04
CA GLN A 159 -6.63 -17.49 -14.43
C GLN A 159 -7.96 -16.74 -14.58
N SER A 160 -8.90 -16.94 -13.66
CA SER A 160 -10.16 -16.19 -13.66
C SER A 160 -9.92 -14.68 -13.47
N MET A 161 -8.97 -14.29 -12.59
CA MET A 161 -8.59 -12.90 -12.37
C MET A 161 -7.81 -12.31 -13.56
N GLU A 162 -6.87 -13.04 -14.15
CA GLU A 162 -6.05 -12.61 -15.29
C GLU A 162 -6.90 -12.36 -16.55
N ASN A 163 -8.01 -13.07 -16.70
CA ASN A 163 -8.95 -12.89 -17.81
C ASN A 163 -10.01 -11.80 -17.56
N THR A 164 -9.95 -11.09 -16.43
CA THR A 164 -10.81 -9.92 -16.19
C THR A 164 -10.29 -8.68 -16.91
N ILE A 165 -11.18 -7.75 -17.25
CA ILE A 165 -10.80 -6.43 -17.78
C ILE A 165 -9.92 -5.66 -16.78
N TYR A 166 -10.22 -5.82 -15.48
CA TYR A 166 -9.41 -5.26 -14.41
C TYR A 166 -9.34 -6.24 -13.23
N PRO A 167 -8.15 -6.59 -12.70
CA PRO A 167 -6.85 -6.03 -13.07
C PRO A 167 -6.13 -6.78 -14.20
N GLY A 168 -6.70 -7.85 -14.76
CA GLY A 168 -6.01 -8.78 -15.67
C GLY A 168 -5.51 -8.15 -16.97
N LEU A 169 -6.42 -7.69 -17.82
CA LEU A 169 -6.15 -7.14 -19.16
C LEU A 169 -5.72 -5.66 -19.16
N ARG A 170 -5.11 -5.17 -18.07
CA ARG A 170 -4.64 -3.78 -17.99
C ARG A 170 -3.53 -3.51 -19.00
N THR A 171 -3.59 -2.35 -19.62
CA THR A 171 -2.53 -1.81 -20.48
C THR A 171 -1.30 -1.43 -19.68
N THR A 172 -0.14 -1.51 -20.33
CA THR A 172 1.14 -1.05 -19.80
C THR A 172 1.08 0.44 -19.47
N LEU A 173 1.45 0.80 -18.23
CA LEU A 173 1.51 2.18 -17.74
C LEU A 173 2.91 2.78 -17.97
N PRO A 174 3.09 3.80 -18.83
CA PRO A 174 4.40 4.42 -19.03
C PRO A 174 4.87 5.29 -17.86
N GLY A 175 3.99 5.59 -16.89
CA GLY A 175 4.23 6.61 -15.86
C GLY A 175 3.96 8.02 -16.39
N GLY A 176 4.45 9.05 -15.69
CA GLY A 176 4.28 10.45 -16.06
C GLY A 176 2.89 11.04 -15.77
N ASP A 177 2.02 10.30 -15.07
CA ASP A 177 0.66 10.70 -14.71
C ASP A 177 0.59 11.40 -13.34
N LEU A 178 1.73 11.64 -12.67
CA LEU A 178 1.78 12.29 -11.37
C LEU A 178 2.22 13.75 -11.48
N SER A 179 1.45 14.66 -10.89
CA SER A 179 1.85 16.06 -10.77
C SER A 179 2.87 16.25 -9.64
N PHE A 180 3.65 17.34 -9.70
CA PHE A 180 4.62 17.67 -8.66
C PHE A 180 3.93 18.02 -7.32
N GLU A 181 2.75 18.63 -7.37
CA GLU A 181 1.91 18.88 -6.20
C GLU A 181 1.51 17.55 -5.56
N PHE A 182 1.06 16.57 -6.35
CA PHE A 182 0.66 15.28 -5.82
C PHE A 182 1.85 14.48 -5.25
N LEU A 183 3.07 14.66 -5.77
CA LEU A 183 4.29 14.08 -5.17
C LEU A 183 4.50 14.57 -3.73
N LEU A 184 4.29 15.87 -3.48
CA LEU A 184 4.52 16.51 -2.18
C LEU A 184 3.29 16.51 -1.25
N ARG A 185 2.23 15.79 -1.61
CA ARG A 185 1.00 15.68 -0.78
C ARG A 185 1.24 15.15 0.63
N GLY A 186 2.36 14.47 0.90
CA GLY A 186 2.74 14.01 2.24
C GLY A 186 2.81 15.13 3.28
N TYR A 187 3.06 16.38 2.86
CA TYR A 187 3.03 17.53 3.75
C TYR A 187 1.62 17.88 4.28
N THR A 188 0.57 17.26 3.75
CA THR A 188 -0.83 17.42 4.22
C THR A 188 -1.26 16.34 5.22
N ASN A 189 -0.46 15.29 5.43
CA ASN A 189 -0.83 14.09 6.20
C ASN A 189 -1.40 14.40 7.60
N ILE A 190 -0.86 15.40 8.31
CA ILE A 190 -1.27 15.70 9.69
C ILE A 190 -2.74 16.12 9.80
N GLY A 191 -3.28 16.74 8.74
CA GLY A 191 -4.68 17.07 8.59
C GLY A 191 -5.46 15.91 7.96
N THR A 192 -5.00 15.44 6.81
CA THR A 192 -5.75 14.50 5.96
C THR A 192 -5.94 13.12 6.60
N LEU A 193 -5.03 12.68 7.47
CA LEU A 193 -5.22 11.43 8.21
C LEU A 193 -6.25 11.54 9.34
N LYS A 194 -6.50 12.74 9.88
CA LYS A 194 -7.47 12.94 10.97
C LYS A 194 -8.89 13.17 10.45
N ALA A 195 -9.00 14.00 9.42
CA ALA A 195 -10.26 14.34 8.79
C ALA A 195 -10.04 14.42 7.28
N PHE A 196 -10.96 13.88 6.50
CA PHE A 196 -10.87 13.90 5.05
C PHE A 196 -12.27 14.05 4.46
N SER A 197 -12.47 15.16 3.75
CA SER A 197 -13.77 15.57 3.20
C SER A 197 -13.82 15.51 1.66
N ASP A 198 -12.68 15.24 1.01
CA ASP A 198 -12.62 15.12 -0.45
C ASP A 198 -13.30 13.82 -0.92
N THR A 199 -14.27 13.97 -1.81
CA THR A 199 -15.12 12.86 -2.29
C THR A 199 -14.49 12.02 -3.40
N SER A 200 -13.34 12.46 -3.94
CA SER A 200 -12.69 11.83 -5.10
C SER A 200 -11.49 10.95 -4.71
N SER A 201 -11.15 10.90 -3.43
CA SER A 201 -10.01 10.15 -2.89
C SER A 201 -10.33 9.63 -1.48
N ASN A 202 -9.36 8.96 -0.85
CA ASN A 202 -9.42 8.61 0.57
C ASN A 202 -8.10 8.94 1.27
N GLN A 203 -8.05 8.77 2.60
CA GLN A 203 -6.86 9.04 3.40
C GLN A 203 -5.63 8.23 2.94
N SER A 204 -5.82 6.97 2.56
CA SER A 204 -4.72 6.09 2.14
C SER A 204 -4.10 6.57 0.82
N GLU A 205 -4.92 6.99 -0.14
CA GLU A 205 -4.43 7.50 -1.43
C GLU A 205 -3.67 8.84 -1.30
N ILE A 206 -4.08 9.70 -0.36
CA ILE A 206 -3.38 10.97 -0.09
C ILE A 206 -2.16 10.80 0.82
N ALA A 207 -2.10 9.76 1.65
CA ALA A 207 -0.92 9.50 2.48
C ALA A 207 0.34 9.35 1.61
N SER A 208 1.42 10.02 2.01
CA SER A 208 2.75 9.91 1.38
C SER A 208 3.87 10.15 2.39
N PHE A 209 5.12 10.07 1.96
CA PHE A 209 6.30 10.37 2.76
C PHE A 209 6.57 11.88 2.81
N TYR A 210 7.23 12.35 3.87
CA TYR A 210 7.77 13.71 3.94
C TYR A 210 9.10 13.79 3.20
N TYR A 211 9.05 13.91 1.88
CA TYR A 211 10.25 13.92 1.04
C TYR A 211 11.14 15.14 1.30
N MET A 212 12.44 14.94 1.44
CA MET A 212 13.42 16.04 1.60
C MET A 212 14.40 16.05 0.42
N LEU A 213 13.87 16.06 -0.81
CA LEU A 213 14.65 15.76 -2.02
C LEU A 213 15.82 16.72 -2.22
N LEU A 214 15.59 18.03 -2.12
CA LEU A 214 16.64 19.02 -2.32
C LEU A 214 17.68 19.01 -1.19
N PRO A 215 17.31 19.00 0.12
CA PRO A 215 18.29 18.84 1.20
C PRO A 215 19.09 17.54 1.14
N LEU A 216 18.44 16.43 0.74
CA LEU A 216 19.11 15.14 0.54
C LEU A 216 20.09 15.20 -0.62
N LEU A 217 19.71 15.80 -1.75
CA LEU A 217 20.61 16.02 -2.88
C LEU A 217 21.80 16.89 -2.48
N THR A 218 21.58 17.97 -1.73
CA THR A 218 22.66 18.81 -1.19
C THR A 218 23.65 17.98 -0.36
N LEU A 219 23.15 17.18 0.58
CA LEU A 219 24.01 16.30 1.39
C LEU A 219 24.75 15.28 0.51
N PHE A 220 24.08 14.66 -0.46
CA PHE A 220 24.70 13.72 -1.39
C PHE A 220 25.85 14.37 -2.16
N LEU A 221 25.66 15.57 -2.72
CA LEU A 221 26.69 16.31 -3.46
C LEU A 221 27.86 16.73 -2.55
N VAL A 222 27.57 17.15 -1.32
CA VAL A 222 28.58 17.41 -0.28
C VAL A 222 29.43 16.18 -0.04
N ARG A 223 28.81 15.01 0.16
CA ARG A 223 29.52 13.74 0.38
C ARG A 223 30.26 13.27 -0.87
N ALA A 224 29.72 13.51 -2.07
CA ALA A 224 30.39 13.23 -3.33
C ALA A 224 31.69 14.06 -3.47
N TYR A 225 31.61 15.36 -3.18
CA TYR A 225 32.78 16.26 -3.20
C TYR A 225 33.85 15.85 -2.17
N GLN A 226 33.41 15.39 -1.00
CA GLN A 226 34.28 14.84 0.04
C GLN A 226 34.86 13.44 -0.31
N LYS A 227 34.46 12.86 -1.45
CA LYS A 227 34.79 11.49 -1.90
C LYS A 227 34.35 10.43 -0.89
N GLU A 228 33.20 10.64 -0.28
CA GLU A 228 32.66 9.80 0.79
C GLU A 228 31.54 8.86 0.34
N ILE A 229 31.16 8.90 -0.93
CA ILE A 229 30.14 8.04 -1.54
C ILE A 229 30.77 6.75 -2.06
N SER A 230 30.04 5.65 -1.96
CA SER A 230 30.39 4.35 -2.53
C SER A 230 29.40 3.96 -3.63
N ALA A 231 29.57 2.77 -4.21
CA ALA A 231 28.66 2.25 -5.23
C ALA A 231 27.20 2.15 -4.75
N ILE A 232 26.98 1.92 -3.45
CA ILE A 232 25.64 1.81 -2.86
C ILE A 232 24.90 3.15 -2.97
N GLU A 233 25.51 4.24 -2.50
CA GLU A 233 24.88 5.56 -2.48
C GLU A 233 24.64 6.08 -3.91
N ILE A 234 25.56 5.79 -4.85
CA ILE A 234 25.40 6.15 -6.26
C ILE A 234 24.21 5.42 -6.90
N LEU A 235 24.11 4.10 -6.71
CA LEU A 235 23.01 3.32 -7.28
C LEU A 235 21.66 3.68 -6.65
N LEU A 236 21.63 3.99 -5.34
CA LEU A 236 20.41 4.52 -4.68
C LEU A 236 20.01 5.89 -5.22
N ALA A 237 20.96 6.80 -5.42
CA ALA A 237 20.67 8.11 -6.04
C ALA A 237 20.13 7.94 -7.46
N GLY A 238 20.69 7.00 -8.25
CA GLY A 238 20.18 6.62 -9.56
C GLY A 238 18.76 6.04 -9.50
N ALA A 239 18.46 5.17 -8.53
CA ALA A 239 17.13 4.61 -8.34
C ALA A 239 16.09 5.67 -7.93
N ILE A 240 16.46 6.64 -7.09
CA ILE A 240 15.62 7.80 -6.74
C ILE A 240 15.34 8.63 -8.00
N ALA A 241 16.37 8.97 -8.78
CA ALA A 241 16.23 9.75 -10.00
C ALA A 241 15.35 9.04 -11.04
N PHE A 242 15.55 7.74 -11.24
CA PHE A 242 14.71 6.91 -12.10
C PHE A 242 13.25 6.89 -11.63
N THR A 243 13.02 6.68 -10.34
CA THR A 243 11.66 6.63 -9.78
C THR A 243 10.95 7.98 -9.94
N LEU A 244 11.64 9.09 -9.70
CA LEU A 244 11.10 10.44 -9.95
C LEU A 244 10.81 10.69 -11.43
N CYS A 245 11.71 10.25 -12.33
CA CYS A 245 11.49 10.34 -13.77
C CYS A 245 10.25 9.54 -14.20
N PHE A 246 10.14 8.28 -13.75
CA PHE A 246 8.96 7.45 -14.00
C PHE A 246 7.67 8.09 -13.48
N MET A 247 7.68 8.67 -12.28
CA MET A 247 6.49 9.28 -11.69
C MET A 247 6.05 10.56 -12.42
N LEU A 248 6.99 11.46 -12.73
CA LEU A 248 6.69 12.82 -13.20
C LEU A 248 6.76 13.01 -14.72
N ILE A 249 7.58 12.22 -15.41
CA ILE A 249 7.86 12.36 -16.85
C ILE A 249 7.39 11.12 -17.62
N GLY A 250 7.53 9.94 -17.02
CA GLY A 250 7.26 8.66 -17.66
C GLY A 250 8.46 8.13 -18.45
N ILE A 251 8.33 6.89 -18.92
CA ILE A 251 9.32 6.18 -19.73
C ILE A 251 8.65 5.61 -20.99
N PRO A 252 9.41 5.36 -22.08
CA PRO A 252 8.87 4.70 -23.27
C PRO A 252 8.15 3.38 -22.94
N SER A 253 6.97 3.14 -23.53
CA SER A 253 6.11 1.99 -23.20
C SER A 253 6.82 0.63 -23.34
N PHE A 254 7.69 0.48 -24.34
CA PHE A 254 8.51 -0.72 -24.51
C PHE A 254 9.44 -0.97 -23.31
N LEU A 255 10.06 0.09 -22.77
CA LEU A 255 10.88 -0.04 -21.56
C LEU A 255 10.01 -0.35 -20.33
N ALA A 256 8.83 0.26 -20.22
CA ALA A 256 7.89 -0.04 -19.14
C ALA A 256 7.45 -1.51 -19.17
N GLU A 257 7.22 -2.09 -20.35
CA GLU A 257 6.84 -3.49 -20.50
C GLU A 257 7.97 -4.46 -20.12
N ILE A 258 9.17 -4.31 -20.71
CA ILE A 258 10.30 -5.21 -20.44
C ILE A 258 10.76 -5.13 -18.98
N SER A 259 10.79 -3.92 -18.41
CA SER A 259 11.19 -3.71 -17.01
C SER A 259 10.07 -4.03 -16.01
N LEU A 260 8.89 -4.40 -16.49
CA LEU A 260 7.66 -4.58 -15.70
C LEU A 260 7.17 -3.33 -14.96
N TRP A 261 7.87 -2.19 -15.04
CA TRP A 261 7.40 -0.91 -14.48
C TRP A 261 6.05 -0.47 -15.05
N GLY A 262 5.68 -0.99 -16.22
CA GLY A 262 4.34 -0.92 -16.81
C GLY A 262 3.21 -1.43 -15.93
N ARG A 263 3.53 -2.21 -14.89
CA ARG A 263 2.57 -2.74 -13.90
C ARG A 263 2.56 -1.94 -12.60
N VAL A 264 3.34 -0.86 -12.50
CA VAL A 264 3.44 0.02 -11.33
C VAL A 264 2.71 1.33 -11.64
N PRO A 265 1.53 1.60 -11.09
CA PRO A 265 0.95 2.94 -11.13
C PRO A 265 1.91 3.95 -10.48
N ALA A 266 2.12 5.14 -11.07
CA ALA A 266 3.10 6.11 -10.57
C ALA A 266 2.92 6.43 -9.08
N LYS A 267 1.68 6.61 -8.62
CA LYS A 267 1.37 6.85 -7.20
C LYS A 267 1.76 5.72 -6.24
N ARG A 268 1.96 4.49 -6.74
CA ARG A 268 2.41 3.34 -5.92
C ARG A 268 3.93 3.27 -5.81
N ALA A 269 4.67 3.97 -6.67
CA ALA A 269 6.12 4.09 -6.57
C ALA A 269 6.58 4.91 -5.35
N ASP A 270 5.66 5.58 -4.64
CA ASP A 270 5.93 6.26 -3.37
C ASP A 270 6.66 5.35 -2.36
N LEU A 271 6.30 4.07 -2.27
CA LEU A 271 6.95 3.13 -1.36
C LEU A 271 8.44 2.98 -1.67
N ALA A 272 8.78 2.80 -2.95
CA ALA A 272 10.16 2.66 -3.41
C ALA A 272 10.94 3.97 -3.26
N LEU A 273 10.32 5.11 -3.60
CA LEU A 273 10.94 6.43 -3.46
C LEU A 273 11.23 6.75 -1.98
N GLY A 274 10.22 6.63 -1.12
CA GLY A 274 10.34 6.90 0.33
C GLY A 274 11.37 5.99 0.99
N PHE A 275 11.36 4.70 0.67
CA PHE A 275 12.35 3.75 1.17
C PHE A 275 13.77 4.08 0.68
N SER A 276 13.94 4.42 -0.59
CA SER A 276 15.26 4.79 -1.15
C SER A 276 15.82 6.07 -0.55
N CYS A 277 14.99 7.11 -0.38
CA CYS A 277 15.39 8.34 0.29
C CYS A 277 15.82 8.09 1.73
N LEU A 278 15.12 7.20 2.45
CA LEU A 278 15.46 6.83 3.82
C LEU A 278 16.78 6.06 3.90
N LEU A 279 16.97 5.06 3.04
CA LEU A 279 18.22 4.29 2.95
C LEU A 279 19.40 5.22 2.62
N LEU A 280 19.26 6.08 1.61
CA LEU A 280 20.32 7.01 1.22
C LEU A 280 20.64 7.98 2.36
N THR A 281 19.63 8.55 3.01
CA THR A 281 19.83 9.44 4.17
C THR A 281 20.59 8.74 5.29
N ALA A 282 20.21 7.51 5.65
CA ALA A 282 20.89 6.74 6.69
C ALA A 282 22.34 6.36 6.31
N LEU A 283 22.62 6.09 5.03
CA LEU A 283 23.95 5.73 4.55
C LEU A 283 24.91 6.92 4.43
N LEU A 284 24.38 8.12 4.19
CA LEU A 284 25.17 9.35 4.21
C LEU A 284 25.57 9.78 5.63
N ALA A 285 25.10 9.06 6.65
CA ALA A 285 25.56 9.22 8.03
C ALA A 285 26.85 8.45 8.28
N LYS A 286 27.88 9.16 8.73
CA LYS A 286 29.15 8.56 9.11
C LYS A 286 29.46 8.82 10.58
N ASP A 287 30.27 7.92 11.15
CA ASP A 287 30.96 8.18 12.41
C ASP A 287 31.87 9.40 12.22
N ALA A 288 31.73 10.41 13.08
CA ALA A 288 32.51 11.64 13.02
C ALA A 288 34.03 11.38 13.06
N ARG A 289 34.46 10.22 13.55
CA ARG A 289 35.87 9.80 13.60
C ARG A 289 36.44 9.30 12.27
N ALA A 290 35.60 9.08 11.26
CA ALA A 290 36.01 8.53 9.95
C ALA A 290 35.66 9.46 8.77
N ALA A 291 35.24 10.70 9.05
CA ALA A 291 34.95 11.69 8.02
C ALA A 291 36.25 12.25 7.42
N ASN A 292 36.25 12.48 6.11
CA ASN A 292 37.32 13.19 5.42
C ASN A 292 37.25 14.67 5.80
N ASP A 293 38.34 15.23 6.31
CA ASP A 293 38.48 16.65 6.67
C ASP A 293 38.61 17.57 5.44
N ARG A 294 37.76 17.38 4.42
CA ARG A 294 37.61 18.34 3.33
C ARG A 294 36.54 19.36 3.73
N PRO A 295 36.92 20.50 4.34
CA PRO A 295 35.94 21.49 4.76
C PRO A 295 35.23 22.07 3.55
N ILE A 296 33.91 22.26 3.68
CA ILE A 296 33.11 23.00 2.70
C ILE A 296 32.89 24.39 3.26
N LYS A 297 33.53 25.38 2.64
CA LYS A 297 33.33 26.79 2.98
C LYS A 297 31.84 27.12 2.82
N ASN A 298 31.26 27.80 3.80
CA ASN A 298 29.85 28.21 3.82
C ASN A 298 28.83 27.06 3.78
N LEU A 299 29.18 25.84 4.25
CA LEU A 299 28.24 24.72 4.31
C LEU A 299 26.92 25.09 5.02
N GLY A 300 27.00 25.87 6.11
CA GLY A 300 25.81 26.36 6.81
C GLY A 300 24.89 27.21 5.92
N THR A 301 25.45 28.10 5.11
CA THR A 301 24.70 28.94 4.16
C THR A 301 24.10 28.10 3.03
N ILE A 302 24.85 27.15 2.48
CA ILE A 302 24.36 26.24 1.44
C ILE A 302 23.21 25.39 1.98
N ALA A 303 23.35 24.84 3.19
CA ALA A 303 22.31 24.06 3.86
C ALA A 303 21.06 24.90 4.15
N ALA A 304 21.23 26.16 4.60
CA ALA A 304 20.13 27.08 4.84
C ALA A 304 19.39 27.42 3.53
N ALA A 305 20.11 27.78 2.47
CA ALA A 305 19.53 28.07 1.16
C ALA A 305 18.76 26.88 0.61
N SER A 306 19.36 25.68 0.64
CA SER A 306 18.72 24.43 0.22
C SER A 306 17.42 24.18 0.99
N SER A 307 17.43 24.32 2.31
CA SER A 307 16.25 24.11 3.15
C SER A 307 15.16 25.16 2.94
N ILE A 308 15.54 26.44 2.77
CA ILE A 308 14.59 27.52 2.50
C ILE A 308 13.91 27.30 1.14
N ILE A 309 14.69 27.03 0.09
CA ILE A 309 14.15 26.75 -1.25
C ILE A 309 13.19 25.56 -1.20
N TRP A 310 13.59 24.47 -0.53
CA TRP A 310 12.73 23.30 -0.37
C TRP A 310 11.44 23.63 0.36
N THR A 311 11.52 24.36 1.48
CA THR A 311 10.35 24.75 2.26
C THR A 311 9.40 25.64 1.46
N VAL A 312 9.92 26.58 0.66
CA VAL A 312 9.12 27.42 -0.24
C VAL A 312 8.43 26.57 -1.32
N LEU A 313 9.13 25.61 -1.92
CA LEU A 313 8.52 24.69 -2.89
C LEU A 313 7.40 23.84 -2.26
N VAL A 314 7.63 23.34 -1.04
CA VAL A 314 6.63 22.60 -0.27
C VAL A 314 5.43 23.48 0.06
N TYR A 315 5.64 24.74 0.44
CA TYR A 315 4.56 25.70 0.67
C TYR A 315 3.73 25.93 -0.59
N ILE A 316 4.39 26.28 -1.71
CA ILE A 316 3.72 26.54 -3.00
C ILE A 316 2.91 25.32 -3.44
N THR A 317 3.49 24.12 -3.38
CA THR A 317 2.77 22.90 -3.78
C THR A 317 1.64 22.53 -2.84
N THR A 318 1.75 22.85 -1.55
CA THR A 318 0.68 22.62 -0.57
C THR A 318 -0.51 23.52 -0.86
N ILE A 319 -0.31 24.82 -1.07
CA ILE A 319 -1.42 25.77 -1.31
C ILE A 319 -2.14 25.54 -2.66
N HIS A 320 -1.53 24.82 -3.60
CA HIS A 320 -2.15 24.40 -4.87
C HIS A 320 -2.87 23.04 -4.78
N GLN A 321 -2.94 22.42 -3.60
CA GLN A 321 -3.74 21.22 -3.40
C GLN A 321 -5.23 21.51 -3.51
N ARG A 322 -6.03 20.46 -3.69
CA ARG A 322 -7.48 20.56 -3.81
C ARG A 322 -8.12 21.12 -2.52
N PRO A 323 -9.22 21.87 -2.61
CA PRO A 323 -9.89 22.47 -1.44
C PRO A 323 -10.23 21.48 -0.32
N GLY A 324 -10.65 20.25 -0.66
CA GLY A 324 -10.95 19.21 0.33
C GLY A 324 -9.72 18.79 1.15
N ILE A 325 -8.52 18.80 0.55
CA ILE A 325 -7.26 18.54 1.25
C ILE A 325 -6.89 19.75 2.13
N LEU A 326 -6.95 20.96 1.57
CA LEU A 326 -6.61 22.20 2.26
C LEU A 326 -7.50 22.49 3.47
N SER A 327 -8.79 22.12 3.41
CA SER A 327 -9.74 22.28 4.51
C SER A 327 -9.35 21.55 5.80
N THR A 328 -8.40 20.61 5.72
CA THR A 328 -7.87 19.86 6.85
C THR A 328 -6.71 20.57 7.57
N LEU A 329 -6.20 21.64 6.97
CA LEU A 329 -5.08 22.44 7.47
C LEU A 329 -5.58 23.76 8.05
N ASN A 330 -4.81 24.30 8.99
CA ASN A 330 -5.00 25.63 9.55
C ASN A 330 -3.63 26.32 9.68
N PRO A 331 -3.58 27.65 9.86
CA PRO A 331 -2.31 28.39 9.90
C PRO A 331 -1.31 27.89 10.95
N VAL A 332 -1.78 27.35 12.08
CA VAL A 332 -0.90 26.78 13.13
C VAL A 332 -0.26 25.48 12.65
N LEU A 333 -1.04 24.59 12.04
CA LEU A 333 -0.53 23.34 11.47
C LEU A 333 0.42 23.61 10.30
N GLU A 334 0.09 24.58 9.45
CA GLU A 334 0.94 25.03 8.35
C GLU A 334 2.30 25.54 8.86
N LEU A 335 2.28 26.49 9.81
CA LEU A 335 3.50 26.99 10.43
C LEU A 335 4.33 25.86 11.07
N PHE A 336 3.68 24.92 11.75
CA PHE A 336 4.34 23.75 12.32
C PHE A 336 4.99 22.86 11.26
N ILE A 337 4.28 22.54 10.17
CA ILE A 337 4.78 21.69 9.08
C ILE A 337 5.95 22.38 8.36
N PHE A 338 5.81 23.63 7.97
CA PHE A 338 6.85 24.36 7.23
C PHE A 338 8.05 24.69 8.11
N GLY A 339 7.83 25.06 9.38
CA GLY A 339 8.90 25.24 10.36
C GLY A 339 9.67 23.94 10.61
N THR A 340 8.96 22.81 10.77
CA THR A 340 9.59 21.49 10.90
C THR A 340 10.37 21.13 9.64
N THR A 341 9.81 21.43 8.46
CA THR A 341 10.45 21.17 7.17
C THR A 341 11.76 21.95 7.03
N LEU A 342 11.74 23.23 7.37
CA LEU A 342 12.90 24.11 7.33
C LEU A 342 14.01 23.62 8.28
N VAL A 343 13.67 23.28 9.52
CA VAL A 343 14.65 22.80 10.51
C VAL A 343 15.19 21.43 10.12
N ALA A 344 14.32 20.48 9.77
CA ALA A 344 14.72 19.13 9.39
C ALA A 344 15.56 19.12 8.11
N GLY A 345 15.20 19.94 7.11
CA GLY A 345 15.95 20.10 5.87
C GLY A 345 17.33 20.72 6.11
N PHE A 346 17.42 21.74 6.96
CA PHE A 346 18.70 22.36 7.30
C PHE A 346 19.63 21.37 8.01
N LEU A 347 19.11 20.63 8.98
CA LEU A 347 19.86 19.59 9.70
C LEU A 347 20.33 18.49 8.75
N LEU A 348 19.49 18.06 7.81
CA LEU A 348 19.86 17.06 6.81
C LEU A 348 20.99 17.57 5.90
N ALA A 349 20.83 18.73 5.29
CA ALA A 349 21.80 19.31 4.37
C ALA A 349 23.15 19.63 5.06
N LYS A 350 23.12 19.96 6.35
CA LYS A 350 24.32 20.16 7.18
C LYS A 350 25.01 18.85 7.59
N GLY A 351 24.35 17.70 7.42
CA GLY A 351 24.86 16.38 7.81
C GLY A 351 24.53 15.96 9.25
N SER A 352 23.67 16.69 9.96
CA SER A 352 23.16 16.37 11.31
C SER A 352 22.04 15.30 11.27
N ILE A 353 22.35 14.14 10.66
CA ILE A 353 21.35 13.15 10.23
C ILE A 353 20.59 12.52 11.40
N ARG A 354 21.24 12.34 12.56
CA ARG A 354 20.55 11.82 13.77
C ARG A 354 19.44 12.77 14.22
N LEU A 355 19.71 14.07 14.29
CA LEU A 355 18.70 15.06 14.69
C LEU A 355 17.60 15.19 13.65
N HIS A 356 17.97 15.13 12.36
CA HIS A 356 17.00 15.05 11.27
C HIS A 356 16.01 13.89 11.49
N PHE A 357 16.51 12.65 11.65
CA PHE A 357 15.63 11.49 11.87
C PHE A 357 14.80 11.58 13.15
N VAL A 358 15.34 12.15 14.24
CA VAL A 358 14.56 12.37 15.47
C VAL A 358 13.38 13.31 15.20
N ILE A 359 13.60 14.43 14.51
CA ILE A 359 12.52 15.36 14.16
C ILE A 359 11.52 14.68 13.22
N MET A 360 11.98 13.96 12.20
CA MET A 360 11.09 13.26 11.27
C MET A 360 10.29 12.15 11.97
N LEU A 361 10.88 11.44 12.92
CA LEU A 361 10.19 10.46 13.76
C LEU A 361 9.10 11.12 14.60
N CYS A 362 9.40 12.24 15.26
CA CYS A 362 8.42 13.00 16.03
C CYS A 362 7.26 13.48 15.15
N LEU A 363 7.56 14.05 13.97
CA LEU A 363 6.55 14.45 13.00
C LEU A 363 5.69 13.26 12.56
N SER A 364 6.32 12.13 12.25
CA SER A 364 5.63 10.89 11.85
C SER A 364 4.71 10.38 12.95
N ALA A 365 5.17 10.36 14.21
CA ALA A 365 4.38 9.93 15.36
C ALA A 365 3.18 10.87 15.58
N ILE A 366 3.37 12.19 15.59
CA ILE A 366 2.29 13.18 15.72
C ILE A 366 1.26 13.05 14.59
N THR A 367 1.72 12.69 13.40
CA THR A 367 0.85 12.53 12.23
C THR A 367 0.02 11.26 12.30
N THR A 368 0.55 10.19 12.90
CA THR A 368 -0.02 8.84 12.81
C THR A 368 -0.62 8.31 14.11
N TYR A 369 -0.37 8.94 15.27
CA TYR A 369 -0.67 8.37 16.59
C TYR A 369 -2.13 7.92 16.77
N ASN A 370 -3.08 8.63 16.16
CA ASN A 370 -4.51 8.34 16.30
C ASN A 370 -5.14 7.72 15.05
N PHE A 371 -4.34 7.42 14.01
CA PHE A 371 -4.91 6.88 12.77
C PHE A 371 -5.37 5.43 12.96
N ASN A 372 -4.55 4.61 13.64
CA ASN A 372 -4.85 3.22 13.95
C ASN A 372 -4.98 3.07 15.48
N PRO A 373 -6.17 3.29 16.07
CA PRO A 373 -6.35 3.22 17.51
C PRO A 373 -6.07 1.80 18.04
N VAL A 374 -5.53 1.71 19.25
CA VAL A 374 -5.35 0.44 19.93
C VAL A 374 -6.71 -0.03 20.46
N VAL A 375 -7.27 -1.06 19.84
CA VAL A 375 -8.58 -1.62 20.20
C VAL A 375 -8.45 -3.11 20.51
N LEU A 376 -9.22 -3.59 21.48
CA LEU A 376 -9.35 -5.02 21.75
C LEU A 376 -10.30 -5.65 20.73
N ALA A 377 -9.76 -6.54 19.91
CA ALA A 377 -10.58 -7.33 19.00
C ALA A 377 -11.64 -8.17 19.76
N PRO A 378 -12.82 -8.42 19.17
CA PRO A 378 -13.81 -9.29 19.78
C PRO A 378 -13.36 -10.75 19.78
N ASP A 379 -13.97 -11.58 20.62
CA ASP A 379 -13.69 -13.03 20.65
C ASP A 379 -14.23 -13.74 19.39
N TYR A 380 -15.39 -13.28 18.93
CA TYR A 380 -16.10 -13.69 17.72
C TYR A 380 -16.79 -12.47 17.09
N ILE A 381 -17.05 -12.50 15.79
CA ILE A 381 -17.98 -11.58 15.15
C ILE A 381 -19.35 -12.26 15.16
N LYS A 382 -20.31 -11.70 15.91
CA LYS A 382 -21.70 -12.18 15.93
C LYS A 382 -22.60 -11.07 15.42
N THR A 383 -23.55 -11.45 14.57
CA THR A 383 -24.68 -10.60 14.22
C THR A 383 -25.77 -10.71 15.29
N ASN A 384 -26.26 -9.56 15.76
CA ASN A 384 -27.42 -9.46 16.64
C ASN A 384 -28.68 -9.01 15.90
N ILE A 385 -28.67 -9.11 14.57
CA ILE A 385 -29.78 -8.68 13.72
C ILE A 385 -30.96 -9.64 13.90
N ALA A 386 -32.08 -9.12 14.38
CA ALA A 386 -33.27 -9.93 14.67
C ALA A 386 -33.80 -10.65 13.41
N ALA A 387 -33.74 -9.98 12.26
CA ALA A 387 -34.18 -10.50 10.96
C ALA A 387 -33.41 -11.73 10.48
N LEU A 388 -32.24 -12.02 11.06
CA LEU A 388 -31.37 -13.15 10.71
C LEU A 388 -31.38 -14.28 11.77
N LYS A 389 -32.15 -14.12 12.86
CA LYS A 389 -32.23 -15.13 13.94
C LYS A 389 -33.20 -16.27 13.61
N GLN A 390 -34.15 -16.04 12.70
CA GLN A 390 -35.12 -17.04 12.30
C GLN A 390 -34.48 -18.01 11.29
N LYS A 391 -34.45 -19.30 11.60
CA LYS A 391 -34.07 -20.32 10.61
C LYS A 391 -35.15 -20.40 9.54
N ARG A 392 -34.75 -20.48 8.27
CA ARG A 392 -35.68 -20.78 7.18
C ARG A 392 -36.26 -22.18 7.38
N ILE A 393 -37.53 -22.34 6.98
CA ILE A 393 -38.27 -23.59 7.10
C ILE A 393 -37.61 -24.71 6.28
N ASP A 394 -37.00 -24.36 5.14
CA ASP A 394 -36.29 -25.27 4.24
C ASP A 394 -34.86 -25.63 4.72
N GLY A 395 -34.44 -25.15 5.89
CA GLY A 395 -33.11 -25.42 6.46
C GLY A 395 -31.96 -24.71 5.75
N THR A 396 -32.21 -23.94 4.69
CA THR A 396 -31.17 -23.20 3.97
C THR A 396 -30.74 -21.96 4.75
N ARG A 397 -29.49 -21.53 4.54
CA ARG A 397 -28.96 -20.31 5.17
C ARG A 397 -29.40 -19.08 4.39
N ASP A 398 -29.71 -18.01 5.10
CA ASP A 398 -30.01 -16.72 4.48
C ASP A 398 -28.84 -16.21 3.65
N GLN A 399 -29.17 -15.58 2.52
CA GLN A 399 -28.26 -14.81 1.69
C GLN A 399 -28.75 -13.36 1.60
N VAL A 400 -27.91 -12.43 2.06
CA VAL A 400 -28.31 -11.03 2.27
C VAL A 400 -27.77 -10.14 1.16
N LEU A 401 -28.66 -9.37 0.53
CA LEU A 401 -28.30 -8.25 -0.33
C LEU A 401 -28.25 -6.96 0.51
N VAL A 402 -27.15 -6.22 0.43
CA VAL A 402 -26.91 -5.00 1.21
C VAL A 402 -26.84 -3.81 0.28
N PHE A 403 -27.71 -2.82 0.50
CA PHE A 403 -27.73 -1.58 -0.25
C PHE A 403 -26.78 -0.53 0.32
N GLU A 404 -26.25 0.31 -0.58
CA GLU A 404 -25.54 1.57 -0.36
C GLU A 404 -24.22 1.50 0.43
N SER A 405 -23.82 0.32 0.90
CA SER A 405 -22.59 0.18 1.69
C SER A 405 -21.93 -1.19 1.58
N LEU A 406 -20.60 -1.19 1.53
CA LEU A 406 -19.75 -2.39 1.56
C LEU A 406 -19.42 -2.84 2.99
N THR A 407 -19.37 -1.91 3.95
CA THR A 407 -18.94 -2.26 5.32
C THR A 407 -19.91 -3.23 6.01
N PRO A 408 -21.24 -3.01 5.96
CA PRO A 408 -22.20 -3.97 6.52
C PRO A 408 -22.18 -5.31 5.80
N SER A 409 -21.97 -5.35 4.47
CA SER A 409 -21.87 -6.63 3.75
C SER A 409 -20.65 -7.43 4.19
N MET A 410 -19.49 -6.78 4.33
CA MET A 410 -18.31 -7.48 4.83
C MET A 410 -18.41 -7.89 6.30
N TYR A 411 -19.11 -7.10 7.13
CA TYR A 411 -19.40 -7.47 8.52
C TYR A 411 -20.31 -8.71 8.61
N LEU A 412 -21.34 -8.79 7.77
CA LEU A 412 -22.22 -9.95 7.69
C LEU A 412 -21.46 -11.19 7.23
N LEU A 413 -20.64 -11.06 6.19
CA LEU A 413 -19.78 -12.15 5.72
C LEU A 413 -18.85 -12.65 6.82
N ALA A 414 -18.19 -11.73 7.53
CA ALA A 414 -17.30 -12.06 8.64
C ALA A 414 -18.03 -12.68 9.85
N SER A 415 -19.35 -12.46 9.96
CA SER A 415 -20.23 -13.12 10.93
C SER A 415 -20.72 -14.51 10.47
N GLY A 416 -20.28 -14.98 9.30
CA GLY A 416 -20.68 -16.26 8.70
C GLY A 416 -22.01 -16.23 7.94
N ILE A 417 -22.56 -15.04 7.68
CA ILE A 417 -23.78 -14.85 6.88
C ILE A 417 -23.41 -14.71 5.41
N LYS A 418 -24.08 -15.44 4.52
CA LYS A 418 -23.82 -15.30 3.08
C LYS A 418 -24.33 -13.94 2.60
N VAL A 419 -23.55 -13.28 1.76
CA VAL A 419 -23.95 -12.01 1.12
C VAL A 419 -24.03 -12.18 -0.39
N VAL A 420 -24.88 -11.38 -1.04
CA VAL A 420 -24.99 -11.31 -2.50
C VAL A 420 -23.94 -10.38 -3.08
N ASN A 421 -23.66 -9.28 -2.38
CA ASN A 421 -22.75 -8.23 -2.81
C ASN A 421 -21.69 -7.94 -1.74
N GLY A 422 -20.56 -7.35 -2.14
CA GLY A 422 -19.39 -7.18 -1.29
C GLY A 422 -18.13 -7.06 -2.13
N ILE A 423 -17.02 -7.59 -1.61
CA ILE A 423 -15.72 -7.57 -2.29
C ILE A 423 -15.46 -8.94 -2.93
N PHE A 424 -15.28 -8.96 -4.24
CA PHE A 424 -15.00 -10.17 -5.02
C PHE A 424 -13.76 -9.99 -5.89
N TYR A 425 -12.87 -10.98 -5.89
CA TYR A 425 -11.65 -10.96 -6.70
C TYR A 425 -11.92 -11.10 -8.22
N TYR A 426 -13.03 -11.73 -8.59
CA TYR A 426 -13.49 -11.94 -9.96
C TYR A 426 -15.04 -11.94 -10.00
N PRO A 427 -15.66 -11.65 -11.16
CA PRO A 427 -17.12 -11.58 -11.28
C PRO A 427 -17.81 -12.89 -10.90
N GLN A 428 -18.85 -12.80 -10.07
CA GLN A 428 -19.65 -13.96 -9.66
C GLN A 428 -20.69 -14.30 -10.74
N THR A 429 -20.58 -15.46 -11.39
CA THR A 429 -21.45 -15.84 -12.52
C THR A 429 -22.94 -15.84 -12.16
N THR A 430 -23.29 -16.27 -10.96
CA THR A 430 -24.69 -16.42 -10.53
C THR A 430 -25.48 -15.12 -10.56
N ILE A 431 -24.88 -13.99 -10.16
CA ILE A 431 -25.59 -12.70 -10.13
C ILE A 431 -25.68 -12.08 -11.53
N TRP A 432 -24.64 -12.26 -12.35
CA TRP A 432 -24.59 -11.65 -13.68
C TRP A 432 -25.45 -12.39 -14.70
N GLN A 433 -25.62 -13.71 -14.57
CA GLN A 433 -26.61 -14.46 -15.35
C GLN A 433 -28.06 -13.97 -15.10
N GLN A 434 -28.33 -13.45 -13.90
CA GLN A 434 -29.65 -12.93 -13.52
C GLN A 434 -29.85 -11.47 -13.98
N LEU A 435 -28.82 -10.63 -13.83
CA LEU A 435 -28.89 -9.19 -14.13
C LEU A 435 -28.57 -8.83 -15.59
N ASP A 436 -27.77 -9.62 -16.28
CA ASP A 436 -27.34 -9.40 -17.67
C ASP A 436 -27.27 -10.74 -18.42
N PRO A 437 -28.42 -11.42 -18.63
CA PRO A 437 -28.47 -12.75 -19.26
C PRO A 437 -27.96 -12.75 -20.71
N THR A 438 -27.96 -11.60 -21.38
CA THR A 438 -27.46 -11.44 -22.76
C THR A 438 -26.00 -10.98 -22.82
N HIS A 439 -25.34 -10.79 -21.67
CA HIS A 439 -23.92 -10.41 -21.56
C HIS A 439 -23.55 -9.07 -22.19
N ILE A 440 -24.51 -8.16 -22.38
CA ILE A 440 -24.30 -6.86 -23.04
C ILE A 440 -23.39 -5.95 -22.20
N SER A 441 -23.44 -6.08 -20.88
CA SER A 441 -22.72 -5.22 -19.93
C SER A 441 -21.46 -5.88 -19.34
N THR A 442 -20.95 -6.94 -19.97
CA THR A 442 -19.76 -7.68 -19.52
C THR A 442 -18.56 -6.76 -19.31
N ASN A 443 -18.41 -5.72 -20.14
CA ASN A 443 -17.35 -4.73 -20.00
C ASN A 443 -17.41 -3.93 -18.67
N ILE A 444 -18.59 -3.84 -18.06
CA ILE A 444 -18.81 -3.15 -16.79
C ILE A 444 -18.47 -4.06 -15.61
N TYR A 445 -18.97 -5.30 -15.58
CA TYR A 445 -18.79 -6.15 -14.40
C TYR A 445 -17.61 -7.14 -14.48
N ASN A 446 -17.00 -7.40 -15.64
CA ASN A 446 -15.87 -8.35 -15.73
C ASN A 446 -14.57 -7.78 -15.11
N ARG A 447 -14.52 -7.68 -13.78
CA ARG A 447 -13.43 -7.07 -13.00
C ARG A 447 -13.41 -7.56 -11.56
N TYR A 448 -12.35 -7.25 -10.83
CA TYR A 448 -12.37 -7.18 -9.36
C TYR A 448 -13.48 -6.20 -8.93
N GLN A 449 -14.33 -6.61 -7.99
CA GLN A 449 -15.56 -5.90 -7.68
C GLN A 449 -15.64 -5.49 -6.21
N HIS A 450 -15.65 -4.18 -5.97
CA HIS A 450 -16.42 -3.59 -4.90
C HIS A 450 -17.88 -3.46 -5.37
N LEU A 451 -18.65 -4.55 -5.24
CA LEU A 451 -20.01 -4.64 -5.76
C LEU A 451 -21.01 -4.01 -4.78
N THR A 452 -21.60 -2.88 -5.17
CA THR A 452 -22.56 -2.14 -4.34
C THR A 452 -23.88 -1.92 -5.08
N PHE A 453 -24.99 -2.16 -4.39
CA PHE A 453 -26.34 -1.95 -4.88
C PHE A 453 -26.91 -0.63 -4.36
N TYR A 454 -27.60 0.11 -5.22
CA TYR A 454 -28.27 1.37 -4.88
C TYR A 454 -29.73 1.29 -5.31
N ALA A 455 -30.59 1.92 -4.52
CA ALA A 455 -32.01 2.05 -4.83
C ALA A 455 -32.26 3.44 -5.44
N ILE A 456 -33.09 3.51 -6.48
CA ILE A 456 -33.64 4.75 -7.01
C ILE A 456 -35.16 4.74 -6.90
N GLU A 457 -35.73 5.90 -6.61
CA GLU A 457 -37.16 6.07 -6.34
C GLU A 457 -37.81 7.00 -7.39
N GLY A 458 -39.13 6.93 -7.50
CA GLY A 458 -39.93 7.83 -8.34
C GLY A 458 -40.23 7.32 -9.76
N VAL A 459 -41.18 8.00 -10.42
CA VAL A 459 -41.85 7.54 -11.66
C VAL A 459 -40.89 7.25 -12.82
N ASN A 460 -39.79 8.00 -12.93
CA ASN A 460 -38.78 7.82 -13.98
C ASN A 460 -37.82 6.63 -13.74
N SER A 461 -37.97 5.92 -12.62
CA SER A 461 -37.13 4.78 -12.24
C SER A 461 -37.73 3.41 -12.59
N LYS A 462 -38.99 3.38 -13.06
CA LYS A 462 -39.76 2.15 -13.27
C LYS A 462 -39.03 1.12 -14.15
N GLY A 463 -38.79 -0.07 -13.60
CA GLY A 463 -38.12 -1.18 -14.29
C GLY A 463 -36.65 -0.94 -14.65
N LYS A 464 -36.04 0.15 -14.18
CA LYS A 464 -34.67 0.52 -14.55
C LYS A 464 -33.65 -0.26 -13.72
N VAL A 465 -32.73 -0.92 -14.40
CA VAL A 465 -31.49 -1.47 -13.84
C VAL A 465 -30.34 -0.79 -14.57
N THR A 466 -29.47 -0.09 -13.86
CA THR A 466 -28.24 0.48 -14.45
C THR A 466 -27.01 -0.14 -13.82
N LEU A 467 -26.04 -0.43 -14.68
CA LEU A 467 -24.72 -0.91 -14.30
C LEU A 467 -23.71 0.19 -14.65
N GLU A 468 -22.86 0.52 -13.70
CA GLU A 468 -21.83 1.55 -13.85
C GLU A 468 -20.52 1.10 -13.21
N THR A 469 -19.40 1.60 -13.73
CA THR A 469 -18.07 1.41 -13.15
C THR A 469 -17.44 2.77 -12.84
N PRO A 470 -17.78 3.38 -11.68
CA PRO A 470 -17.30 4.72 -11.35
C PRO A 470 -15.79 4.76 -11.08
N GLN A 471 -15.21 3.62 -10.70
CA GLN A 471 -13.78 3.39 -10.55
C GLN A 471 -13.43 2.01 -11.10
N SER A 472 -12.17 1.78 -11.48
CA SER A 472 -11.75 0.57 -12.18
C SER A 472 -12.06 -0.74 -11.43
N ASP A 473 -12.18 -0.69 -10.11
CA ASP A 473 -12.45 -1.81 -9.21
C ASP A 473 -13.82 -1.73 -8.52
N VAL A 474 -14.70 -0.80 -8.93
CA VAL A 474 -16.05 -0.62 -8.38
C VAL A 474 -17.07 -1.00 -9.44
N VAL A 475 -18.06 -1.79 -9.02
CA VAL A 475 -19.25 -2.10 -9.82
C VAL A 475 -20.47 -1.63 -9.05
N LYS A 476 -21.16 -0.66 -9.64
CA LYS A 476 -22.37 -0.06 -9.08
C LYS A 476 -23.58 -0.59 -9.82
N VAL A 477 -24.49 -1.22 -9.09
CA VAL A 477 -25.78 -1.67 -9.60
C VAL A 477 -26.85 -0.76 -9.01
N THR A 478 -27.63 -0.10 -9.87
CA THR A 478 -28.74 0.75 -9.42
C THR A 478 -30.04 0.12 -9.89
N VAL A 479 -30.98 -0.10 -8.97
CA VAL A 479 -32.28 -0.73 -9.25
C VAL A 479 -33.44 0.15 -8.78
N SER A 480 -34.57 0.05 -9.47
CA SER A 480 -35.83 0.65 -9.02
C SER A 480 -36.24 0.09 -7.66
N ALA A 481 -36.40 0.96 -6.66
CA ALA A 481 -36.79 0.54 -5.31
C ALA A 481 -38.18 -0.12 -5.31
N GLU A 482 -39.11 0.43 -6.09
CA GLU A 482 -40.54 0.08 -6.05
C GLU A 482 -40.88 -1.13 -6.93
N ASP A 483 -40.19 -1.27 -8.07
CA ASP A 483 -40.59 -2.22 -9.12
C ASP A 483 -39.59 -3.34 -9.40
N PHE A 484 -38.35 -3.26 -8.89
CA PHE A 484 -37.37 -4.32 -9.13
C PHE A 484 -37.82 -5.65 -8.50
N ASP A 485 -37.80 -6.72 -9.28
CA ASP A 485 -38.16 -8.05 -8.80
C ASP A 485 -36.97 -8.71 -8.11
N PHE A 486 -36.92 -8.62 -6.78
CA PHE A 486 -35.87 -9.21 -5.96
C PHE A 486 -35.91 -10.75 -5.94
N THR A 487 -36.97 -11.40 -6.44
CA THR A 487 -37.03 -12.86 -6.55
C THR A 487 -36.09 -13.40 -7.62
N THR A 488 -35.72 -12.56 -8.60
CA THR A 488 -34.76 -12.90 -9.66
C THR A 488 -33.33 -13.07 -9.12
N LEU A 489 -33.03 -12.48 -7.97
CA LEU A 489 -31.72 -12.58 -7.33
C LEU A 489 -31.63 -13.79 -6.40
N SER A 490 -30.41 -14.25 -6.12
CA SER A 490 -30.19 -15.31 -5.11
C SER A 490 -30.44 -14.85 -3.67
N ALA A 491 -30.79 -13.58 -3.44
CA ALA A 491 -31.10 -13.02 -2.13
C ALA A 491 -32.33 -13.70 -1.49
N THR A 492 -32.24 -13.98 -0.18
CA THR A 492 -33.39 -14.33 0.67
C THR A 492 -33.80 -13.17 1.56
N LYS A 493 -32.84 -12.30 1.89
CA LYS A 493 -33.04 -11.08 2.68
C LYS A 493 -32.44 -9.89 1.96
N VAL A 494 -33.05 -8.73 2.16
CA VAL A 494 -32.53 -7.44 1.71
C VAL A 494 -32.40 -6.52 2.90
N THR A 495 -31.29 -5.78 2.98
CA THR A 495 -31.11 -4.71 3.96
C THR A 495 -30.66 -3.43 3.28
N ALA A 496 -31.23 -2.31 3.71
CA ALA A 496 -30.95 -0.99 3.16
C ALA A 496 -31.01 0.09 4.27
N PRO A 497 -30.35 1.25 4.10
CA PRO A 497 -30.53 2.37 5.00
C PRO A 497 -32.00 2.79 5.07
N ALA A 498 -32.44 3.29 6.24
CA ALA A 498 -33.83 3.69 6.47
C ALA A 498 -34.36 4.76 5.50
N GLY A 499 -33.47 5.47 4.80
CA GLY A 499 -33.82 6.45 3.76
C GLY A 499 -34.35 5.85 2.45
N ALA A 500 -34.12 4.56 2.15
CA ALA A 500 -34.58 3.90 0.93
C ALA A 500 -36.04 3.43 1.05
N ILE A 501 -36.96 4.37 1.27
CA ILE A 501 -38.37 4.13 1.65
C ILE A 501 -39.13 3.37 0.55
N GLY A 502 -38.80 3.59 -0.72
CA GLY A 502 -39.43 2.93 -1.87
C GLY A 502 -39.32 1.40 -1.84
N LEU A 503 -38.36 0.83 -1.09
CA LEU A 503 -38.27 -0.63 -0.91
C LEU A 503 -39.45 -1.20 -0.09
N LYS A 504 -40.15 -0.38 0.72
CA LYS A 504 -41.33 -0.82 1.49
C LYS A 504 -42.55 -1.09 0.61
N SER A 505 -42.69 -0.37 -0.49
CA SER A 505 -43.79 -0.57 -1.44
C SER A 505 -43.50 -1.67 -2.47
N ASN A 506 -42.27 -2.20 -2.49
CA ASN A 506 -41.88 -3.23 -3.44
C ASN A 506 -42.67 -4.53 -3.25
N LYS A 507 -43.29 -5.02 -4.33
CA LYS A 507 -44.16 -6.21 -4.29
C LYS A 507 -43.40 -7.50 -3.97
N SER A 508 -42.14 -7.61 -4.36
CA SER A 508 -41.29 -8.80 -4.11
C SER A 508 -40.67 -8.83 -2.70
N LEU A 509 -40.83 -7.75 -1.91
CA LEU A 509 -40.29 -7.64 -0.57
C LEU A 509 -41.39 -7.66 0.50
N LEU A 510 -41.09 -8.29 1.63
CA LEU A 510 -41.87 -8.25 2.86
C LEU A 510 -41.05 -7.55 3.93
N TYR A 511 -41.50 -6.39 4.40
CA TYR A 511 -40.85 -5.68 5.50
C TYR A 511 -40.88 -6.51 6.78
N LEU A 512 -39.73 -6.60 7.46
CA LEU A 512 -39.57 -7.34 8.71
C LEU A 512 -39.41 -6.39 9.89
N SER A 513 -38.42 -5.52 9.83
CA SER A 513 -38.08 -4.61 10.92
C SER A 513 -37.15 -3.50 10.47
N THR A 514 -37.00 -2.49 11.33
CA THR A 514 -35.93 -1.49 11.24
C THR A 514 -35.08 -1.61 12.49
N GLN A 515 -33.77 -1.75 12.34
CA GLN A 515 -32.83 -1.88 13.44
C GLN A 515 -31.58 -1.04 13.15
N ASN A 516 -31.20 -0.18 14.09
CA ASN A 516 -29.99 0.66 14.01
C ASN A 516 -29.90 1.49 12.71
N GLY A 517 -31.02 2.02 12.23
CA GLY A 517 -31.08 2.80 10.98
C GLY A 517 -31.09 1.98 9.68
N TRP A 518 -31.20 0.65 9.77
CA TRP A 518 -31.29 -0.26 8.63
C TRP A 518 -32.65 -0.97 8.59
N MET A 519 -33.30 -0.95 7.44
CA MET A 519 -34.53 -1.70 7.17
C MET A 519 -34.20 -3.09 6.65
N TRP A 520 -34.92 -4.08 7.16
CA TRP A 520 -34.77 -5.48 6.81
C TRP A 520 -36.02 -6.01 6.14
N PHE A 521 -35.81 -6.76 5.06
CA PHE A 521 -36.87 -7.34 4.25
C PHE A 521 -36.61 -8.82 4.03
N SER A 522 -37.67 -9.61 3.91
CA SER A 522 -37.64 -10.94 3.32
C SER A 522 -38.03 -10.86 1.86
N VAL A 523 -37.34 -11.58 0.98
CA VAL A 523 -37.78 -11.76 -0.41
C VAL A 523 -38.95 -12.75 -0.40
N LYS A 524 -40.08 -12.38 -1.01
CA LYS A 524 -41.26 -13.24 -1.15
C LYS A 524 -40.95 -14.29 -2.22
N ARG A 525 -40.81 -15.55 -1.83
CA ARG A 525 -40.62 -16.68 -2.74
C ARG A 525 -41.74 -17.68 -2.57
#